data_AF-A0A832DLT5-F1
#
_entry.id   AF-A0A832DLT5-F1
#
_cell.length_a   1.000
_cell.length_b   1.000
_cell.length_c   1.000
_cell.angle_alpha   90.00
_cell.angle_beta   90.00
_cell.angle_gamma   90.00
#
_symmetry.space_group_name_H-M   'P 1'
#
loop_
_entity.id
_entity.type
_entity.pdbx_description
1 polymer ?
#
loop_
_entity_poly.entity_id
_entity_poly.type
_entity_poly.pdbx_seq_one_letter_code
_entity_poly.pdbx_strand_id
1 'polypeptide(L)'
;MATPVGHYLLGLSIATLAARDERERRRAPWWALIAGAPDLDVLPGLAVGTLGQFHHGASHSLAAAGVVALGAAALAARAEGRAVRTAVLVFALYVSHSVLDSFTLDTGWPIGVPFLWPWSRETFQAPWVLLPNVQHTRAPLLSAHNALLMVREVLIFAPLVGLVLAARASRRRWRWAATGLAAVWLVAAAGLSIASLTSLAR
;
A
#
# COMPACT_ATOMS: atom_id res chain seq x y z
N MET A 1 1.25 6.35 8.49
CA MET A 1 0.65 5.40 7.53
C MET A 1 -0.39 6.05 6.65
N ALA A 2 -0.59 5.43 5.48
CA ALA A 2 -1.79 5.65 4.67
C ALA A 2 -3.00 4.92 5.29
N THR A 3 -4.20 5.21 4.82
CA THR A 3 -5.38 4.44 5.26
C THR A 3 -5.46 3.11 4.49
N PRO A 4 -6.29 2.16 4.96
CA PRO A 4 -6.55 0.92 4.23
C PRO A 4 -7.01 1.13 2.78
N VAL A 5 -7.61 2.29 2.44
CA VAL A 5 -8.03 2.61 1.08
C VAL A 5 -6.83 2.76 0.15
N GLY A 6 -5.82 3.56 0.54
CA GLY A 6 -4.58 3.73 -0.22
C GLY A 6 -3.84 2.42 -0.44
N HIS A 7 -3.65 1.64 0.63
CA HIS A 7 -3.00 0.33 0.55
C HIS A 7 -3.74 -0.63 -0.38
N TYR A 8 -5.07 -0.69 -0.28
CA TYR A 8 -5.88 -1.55 -1.13
C TYR A 8 -5.81 -1.14 -2.60
N LEU A 9 -5.89 0.16 -2.94
CA LEU A 9 -5.83 0.62 -4.34
C LEU A 9 -4.44 0.40 -4.97
N LEU A 10 -3.37 0.62 -4.20
CA LEU A 10 -2.01 0.30 -4.63
C LEU A 10 -1.83 -1.21 -4.83
N GLY A 11 -2.27 -2.02 -3.86
CA GLY A 11 -2.27 -3.47 -3.95
C GLY A 11 -3.08 -4.00 -5.14
N LEU A 12 -4.25 -3.39 -5.41
CA LEU A 12 -5.09 -3.73 -6.56
C LEU A 12 -4.37 -3.45 -7.88
N SER A 13 -3.64 -2.34 -7.97
CA SER A 13 -2.82 -1.99 -9.14
C SER A 13 -1.75 -3.05 -9.38
N ILE A 14 -1.01 -3.45 -8.33
CA ILE A 14 0.04 -4.48 -8.39
C ILE A 14 -0.54 -5.84 -8.78
N ALA A 15 -1.60 -6.30 -8.10
CA ALA A 15 -2.22 -7.59 -8.37
C ALA A 15 -2.83 -7.66 -9.78
N THR A 16 -3.44 -6.57 -10.25
CA THR A 16 -3.99 -6.47 -11.60
C THR A 16 -2.88 -6.51 -12.64
N LEU A 17 -1.75 -5.84 -12.41
CA LEU A 17 -0.59 -5.88 -13.30
C LEU A 17 0.01 -7.28 -13.37
N ALA A 18 0.14 -7.96 -12.22
CA ALA A 18 0.78 -9.25 -12.10
C ALA A 18 -0.05 -10.45 -12.59
N ALA A 19 -1.37 -10.31 -12.77
CA ALA A 19 -2.23 -11.39 -13.26
C ALA A 19 -1.81 -11.86 -14.67
N ARG A 20 -1.88 -13.15 -14.99
CA ARG A 20 -1.48 -13.67 -16.30
C ARG A 20 -2.65 -13.76 -17.28
N ASP A 21 -3.85 -13.98 -16.76
CA ASP A 21 -5.07 -14.17 -17.51
C ASP A 21 -6.25 -13.44 -16.85
N GLU A 22 -7.42 -13.52 -17.49
CA GLU A 22 -8.65 -12.90 -17.00
C GLU A 22 -9.12 -13.45 -15.65
N ARG A 23 -8.91 -14.75 -15.42
CA ARG A 23 -9.34 -15.43 -14.20
C ARG A 23 -8.54 -14.96 -13.00
N GLU A 24 -7.23 -14.82 -13.16
CA GLU A 24 -6.35 -14.23 -12.15
C GLU A 24 -6.64 -12.74 -11.95
N ARG A 25 -6.94 -12.00 -13.02
CA ARG A 25 -7.29 -10.58 -12.91
C ARG A 25 -8.57 -10.37 -12.08
N ARG A 26 -9.59 -11.21 -12.28
CA ARG A 26 -10.81 -11.21 -11.44
C ARG A 26 -10.55 -11.52 -9.97
N ARG A 27 -9.40 -12.12 -9.65
CA ARG A 27 -8.96 -12.39 -8.27
C ARG A 27 -8.07 -11.29 -7.69
N ALA A 28 -7.65 -10.31 -8.49
CA ALA A 28 -6.80 -9.21 -8.03
C ALA A 28 -7.37 -8.46 -6.81
N PRO A 29 -8.69 -8.21 -6.67
CA PRO A 29 -9.27 -7.64 -5.45
C PRO A 29 -8.97 -8.44 -4.17
N TRP A 30 -8.97 -9.77 -4.26
CA TRP A 30 -8.66 -10.63 -3.11
C TRP A 30 -7.18 -10.60 -2.75
N TRP A 31 -6.30 -10.56 -3.76
CA TRP A 31 -4.87 -10.39 -3.55
C TRP A 31 -4.55 -9.02 -2.95
N ALA A 32 -5.25 -7.97 -3.36
CA ALA A 32 -5.04 -6.61 -2.87
C ALA A 32 -5.22 -6.47 -1.36
N LEU A 33 -6.02 -7.33 -0.72
CA LEU A 33 -6.20 -7.35 0.74
C LEU A 33 -4.88 -7.64 1.49
N ILE A 34 -3.93 -8.34 0.87
CA ILE A 34 -2.61 -8.61 1.45
C ILE A 34 -1.83 -7.31 1.70
N ALA A 35 -2.06 -6.27 0.90
CA ALA A 35 -1.44 -4.97 1.12
C ALA A 35 -1.92 -4.29 2.42
N GLY A 36 -2.98 -4.77 3.07
CA GLY A 36 -3.39 -4.31 4.40
C GLY A 36 -2.94 -5.23 5.55
N ALA A 37 -2.20 -6.30 5.25
CA ALA A 37 -1.80 -7.28 6.26
C ALA A 37 -0.86 -6.72 7.38
N PRO A 38 0.04 -5.75 7.11
CA PRO A 38 0.89 -5.20 8.17
C PRO A 38 0.10 -4.55 9.32
N ASP A 39 -0.96 -3.80 9.01
CA ASP A 39 -1.83 -3.12 9.98
C ASP A 39 -2.64 -4.07 10.89
N LEU A 40 -2.61 -5.39 10.63
CA LEU A 40 -3.21 -6.36 11.54
C LEU A 40 -2.45 -6.45 12.88
N ASP A 41 -1.29 -5.79 13.00
CA ASP A 41 -0.55 -5.59 14.24
C ASP A 41 -1.29 -4.76 15.31
N VAL A 42 -2.38 -4.08 14.93
CA VAL A 42 -3.34 -3.47 15.87
C VAL A 42 -4.11 -4.52 16.68
N LEU A 43 -4.29 -5.74 16.17
CA LEU A 43 -5.11 -6.77 16.82
C LEU A 43 -4.51 -7.24 18.17
N PRO A 44 -3.21 -7.55 18.30
CA PRO A 44 -2.59 -7.77 19.59
C PRO A 44 -2.75 -6.59 20.55
N GLY A 45 -2.67 -5.35 20.04
CA GLY A 45 -2.88 -4.13 20.82
C GLY A 45 -4.28 -4.04 21.40
N LEU A 46 -5.31 -4.44 20.63
CA LEU A 46 -6.68 -4.57 21.11
C LEU A 46 -6.80 -5.56 22.28
N ALA A 47 -6.10 -6.71 22.18
CA ALA A 47 -6.16 -7.76 23.20
C ALA A 47 -5.56 -7.34 24.55
N VAL A 48 -4.61 -6.40 24.55
CA VAL A 48 -3.93 -5.90 25.77
C VAL A 48 -4.40 -4.49 26.18
N GLY A 49 -5.42 -3.95 25.52
CA GLY A 49 -6.04 -2.66 25.85
C GLY A 49 -5.29 -1.42 25.33
N THR A 50 -4.27 -1.61 24.49
CA THR A 50 -3.45 -0.53 23.91
C THR A 50 -3.30 -0.72 22.40
N LEU A 51 -4.30 -0.25 21.64
CA LEU A 51 -4.43 -0.43 20.18
C LEU A 51 -3.14 -0.16 19.38
N GLY A 52 -2.43 0.92 19.70
CA GLY A 52 -1.23 1.34 18.96
C GLY A 52 0.09 0.75 19.47
N GLN A 53 0.07 -0.16 20.46
CA GLN A 53 1.31 -0.59 21.13
C GLN A 53 2.29 -1.31 20.19
N PHE A 54 1.78 -2.10 19.26
CA PHE A 54 2.59 -2.88 18.31
C PHE A 54 2.57 -2.33 16.90
N HIS A 55 1.78 -1.26 16.70
CA HIS A 55 1.56 -0.65 15.40
C HIS A 55 2.82 0.08 14.93
N HIS A 56 3.10 0.07 13.61
CA HIS A 56 4.38 0.55 13.05
C HIS A 56 5.62 -0.23 13.54
N GLY A 57 5.42 -1.45 14.06
CA GLY A 57 6.48 -2.31 14.58
C GLY A 57 7.07 -3.27 13.55
N ALA A 58 7.36 -4.49 13.99
CA ALA A 58 7.99 -5.55 13.19
C ALA A 58 7.23 -5.92 11.90
N SER A 59 5.91 -5.78 11.91
CA SER A 59 4.98 -5.98 10.79
C SER A 59 5.32 -5.14 9.55
N HIS A 60 5.89 -3.93 9.69
CA HIS A 60 6.22 -3.07 8.55
C HIS A 60 7.65 -3.31 8.01
N SER A 61 8.28 -4.45 8.35
CA SER A 61 9.64 -4.79 7.92
C SER A 61 9.69 -5.66 6.66
N LEU A 62 10.82 -5.63 5.96
CA LEU A 62 11.09 -6.54 4.85
C LEU A 62 11.20 -8.01 5.32
N ALA A 63 11.65 -8.23 6.55
CA ALA A 63 11.68 -9.57 7.15
C ALA A 63 10.27 -10.15 7.29
N ALA A 64 9.33 -9.38 7.84
CA ALA A 64 7.93 -9.79 7.97
C ALA A 64 7.32 -10.09 6.59
N ALA A 65 7.56 -9.23 5.60
CA ALA A 65 7.14 -9.46 4.22
C ALA A 65 7.68 -10.79 3.66
N GLY A 66 8.96 -11.09 3.91
CA GLY A 66 9.60 -12.34 3.52
C GLY A 66 8.96 -13.57 4.17
N VAL A 67 8.69 -13.52 5.47
CA VAL A 67 8.03 -14.62 6.20
C VAL A 67 6.64 -14.90 5.63
N VAL A 68 5.83 -13.86 5.41
CA VAL A 68 4.47 -14.00 4.86
C VAL A 68 4.51 -14.53 3.43
N ALA A 69 5.45 -14.04 2.61
CA ALA A 69 5.66 -14.52 1.24
C ALA A 69 6.07 -16.00 1.18
N LEU A 70 7.00 -16.43 2.05
CA LEU A 70 7.42 -17.83 2.14
C LEU A 70 6.30 -18.74 2.64
N GLY A 71 5.51 -18.29 3.62
CA GLY A 71 4.33 -19.02 4.08
C GLY A 71 3.31 -19.21 2.94
N ALA A 72 3.00 -18.16 2.19
CA ALA A 72 2.12 -18.24 1.03
C ALA A 72 2.68 -19.15 -0.07
N ALA A 73 4.00 -19.11 -0.30
CA ALA A 73 4.68 -20.00 -1.24
C ALA A 73 4.58 -21.47 -0.83
N ALA A 74 4.77 -21.79 0.45
CA ALA A 74 4.64 -23.14 0.99
C ALA A 74 3.21 -23.69 0.83
N LEU A 75 2.19 -22.86 1.09
CA LEU A 75 0.79 -23.21 0.85
C LEU A 75 0.51 -23.43 -0.65
N ALA A 76 1.14 -22.65 -1.52
CA ALA A 76 1.01 -22.76 -2.96
C ALA A 76 1.87 -23.88 -3.58
N ALA A 77 2.85 -24.45 -2.86
CA ALA A 77 3.79 -25.44 -3.37
C ALA A 77 3.11 -26.76 -3.79
N ARG A 78 1.94 -27.05 -3.21
CA ARG A 78 1.11 -28.19 -3.63
C ARG A 78 0.45 -28.00 -5.00
N ALA A 79 0.49 -26.79 -5.56
CA ALA A 79 0.02 -26.49 -6.90
C ALA A 79 1.21 -26.20 -7.82
N GLU A 80 1.46 -27.11 -8.77
CA GLU A 80 2.61 -27.11 -9.67
C GLU A 80 2.97 -25.72 -10.22
N GLY A 81 4.24 -25.33 -10.05
CA GLY A 81 4.83 -24.12 -10.65
C GLY A 81 4.31 -22.78 -10.11
N ARG A 82 3.54 -22.75 -9.02
CA ARG A 82 2.96 -21.50 -8.47
C ARG A 82 3.70 -20.91 -7.29
N ALA A 83 4.51 -21.69 -6.57
CA ALA A 83 5.15 -21.27 -5.32
C ALA A 83 5.95 -19.98 -5.45
N VAL A 84 6.94 -19.93 -6.37
CA VAL A 84 7.82 -18.76 -6.54
C VAL A 84 7.03 -17.51 -6.92
N ARG A 85 6.08 -17.63 -7.86
CA ARG A 85 5.28 -16.49 -8.26
C ARG A 85 4.38 -16.00 -7.14
N THR A 86 3.75 -16.91 -6.39
CA THR A 86 2.96 -16.54 -5.21
C THR A 86 3.84 -15.81 -4.20
N ALA A 87 5.05 -16.31 -3.94
CA ALA A 87 6.01 -15.63 -3.06
C ALA A 87 6.29 -14.19 -3.52
N VAL A 88 6.65 -14.01 -4.80
CA VAL A 88 6.96 -12.70 -5.38
C VAL A 88 5.77 -11.74 -5.31
N LEU A 89 4.56 -12.21 -5.66
CA LEU A 89 3.36 -11.39 -5.62
C LEU A 89 3.01 -10.98 -4.18
N VAL A 90 3.02 -11.92 -3.24
CA VAL A 90 2.73 -11.65 -1.83
C VAL A 90 3.76 -10.71 -1.24
N PHE A 91 5.04 -10.92 -1.53
CA PHE A 91 6.11 -10.03 -1.11
C PHE A 91 5.90 -8.61 -1.66
N ALA A 92 5.62 -8.46 -2.96
CA ALA A 92 5.38 -7.16 -3.57
C ALA A 92 4.16 -6.43 -2.97
N LEU A 93 3.06 -7.16 -2.72
CA LEU A 93 1.86 -6.60 -2.11
C LEU A 93 2.13 -6.16 -0.67
N TYR A 94 2.79 -7.00 0.13
CA TYR A 94 3.10 -6.70 1.52
C TYR A 94 4.09 -5.53 1.63
N VAL A 95 5.17 -5.53 0.85
CA VAL A 95 6.15 -4.43 0.84
C VAL A 95 5.54 -3.12 0.34
N SER A 96 4.58 -3.16 -0.59
CA SER A 96 3.90 -1.94 -1.06
C SER A 96 3.24 -1.14 0.07
N HIS A 97 2.83 -1.82 1.14
CA HIS A 97 2.29 -1.18 2.33
C HIS A 97 3.35 -0.32 3.02
N SER A 98 4.44 -0.95 3.46
CA SER A 98 5.55 -0.31 4.17
C SER A 98 6.21 0.78 3.31
N VAL A 99 6.30 0.56 2.00
CA VAL A 99 6.77 1.57 1.06
C VAL A 99 5.82 2.77 1.06
N LEU A 100 4.51 2.57 0.92
CA LEU A 100 3.55 3.66 0.93
C LEU A 100 3.58 4.46 2.25
N ASP A 101 3.74 3.78 3.38
CA ASP A 101 3.86 4.43 4.69
C ASP A 101 5.06 5.34 4.80
N SER A 102 6.18 4.97 4.17
CA SER A 102 7.38 5.82 4.15
C SER A 102 7.15 7.15 3.42
N PHE A 103 6.13 7.25 2.55
CA PHE A 103 5.71 8.49 1.90
C PHE A 103 4.63 9.26 2.66
N THR A 104 4.31 8.87 3.90
CA THR A 104 3.33 9.60 4.73
C THR A 104 3.99 10.62 5.65
N LEU A 105 3.29 11.69 5.99
CA LEU A 105 3.73 12.73 6.92
C LEU A 105 3.68 12.20 8.35
N ASP A 106 4.62 11.33 8.70
CA ASP A 106 4.67 10.75 10.02
C ASP A 106 5.09 11.80 11.06
N THR A 107 4.32 11.87 12.14
CA THR A 107 4.50 12.79 13.26
C THR A 107 4.50 12.06 14.61
N GLY A 108 4.38 10.73 14.59
CA GLY A 108 4.50 9.88 15.78
C GLY A 108 5.94 9.39 15.91
N TRP A 109 6.48 9.38 17.13
CA TRP A 109 7.77 8.75 17.39
C TRP A 109 7.60 7.23 17.61
N PRO A 110 8.48 6.38 17.02
CA PRO A 110 9.56 6.71 16.10
C PRO A 110 9.05 7.07 14.70
N ILE A 111 9.64 8.11 14.10
CA ILE A 111 9.21 8.63 12.78
C ILE A 111 9.68 7.68 11.68
N GLY A 112 8.76 7.22 10.84
CA GLY A 112 9.04 6.43 9.64
C GLY A 112 8.84 4.93 9.83
N VAL A 113 9.42 4.15 8.91
CA VAL A 113 9.14 2.71 8.77
C VAL A 113 10.38 1.88 9.07
N PRO A 114 10.31 0.84 9.93
CA PRO A 114 11.46 0.01 10.30
C PRO A 114 11.75 -1.09 9.25
N PHE A 115 12.11 -0.71 8.01
CA PHE A 115 12.32 -1.68 6.92
C PHE A 115 13.31 -2.81 7.25
N LEU A 116 14.36 -2.49 8.00
CA LEU A 116 15.49 -3.38 8.28
C LEU A 116 15.34 -4.15 9.61
N TRP A 117 14.21 -4.05 10.29
CA TRP A 117 13.95 -4.91 11.44
C TRP A 117 13.95 -6.39 10.99
N PRO A 118 14.53 -7.34 11.75
CA PRO A 118 15.09 -7.20 13.11
C PRO A 118 16.58 -6.83 13.17
N TRP A 119 17.26 -6.65 12.04
CA TRP A 119 18.70 -6.40 12.01
C TRP A 119 19.08 -4.97 12.43
N SER A 120 18.20 -4.01 12.19
CA SER A 120 18.36 -2.63 12.63
C SER A 120 17.07 -2.10 13.26
N ARG A 121 17.21 -1.13 14.17
CA ARG A 121 16.11 -0.36 14.76
C ARG A 121 15.89 0.98 14.05
N GLU A 122 16.68 1.29 13.03
CA GLU A 122 16.52 2.51 12.24
C GLU A 122 15.20 2.51 11.48
N THR A 123 14.55 3.67 11.46
CA THR A 123 13.34 3.94 10.70
C THR A 123 13.64 4.82 9.51
N PHE A 124 12.89 4.61 8.42
CA PHE A 124 13.10 5.28 7.15
C PHE A 124 11.84 6.01 6.74
N GLN A 125 12.00 7.29 6.38
CA GLN A 125 10.96 8.10 5.77
C GLN A 125 11.48 8.62 4.43
N ALA A 126 10.63 8.63 3.42
CA ALA A 126 10.97 9.15 2.11
C ALA A 126 11.21 10.67 2.19
N PRO A 127 12.12 11.22 1.36
CA PRO A 127 12.36 12.67 1.32
C PRO A 127 11.17 13.44 0.70
N TRP A 128 10.21 12.74 0.10
CA TRP A 128 8.97 13.31 -0.41
C TRP A 128 7.78 12.76 0.36
N VAL A 129 6.90 13.65 0.79
CA VAL A 129 5.67 13.31 1.48
C VAL A 129 4.54 13.32 0.47
N LEU A 130 3.98 12.14 0.19
CA LEU A 130 2.85 11.97 -0.72
C LEU A 130 1.51 12.09 0.00
N LEU A 131 1.40 11.65 1.26
CA LEU A 131 0.13 11.59 1.98
C LEU A 131 0.24 12.19 3.38
N PRO A 132 -0.81 12.84 3.91
CA PRO A 132 -0.95 13.06 5.35
C PRO A 132 -0.97 11.74 6.12
N ASN A 133 -0.61 11.76 7.40
CA ASN A 133 -0.78 10.60 8.27
C ASN A 133 -2.24 10.45 8.75
N VAL A 134 -2.68 9.21 8.92
CA VAL A 134 -3.95 8.92 9.58
C VAL A 134 -3.90 9.34 11.05
N GLN A 135 -4.98 9.94 11.53
CA GLN A 135 -5.13 10.27 12.94
C GLN A 135 -5.88 9.14 13.64
N HIS A 136 -5.16 8.39 14.47
CA HIS A 136 -5.72 7.27 15.24
C HIS A 136 -5.54 7.43 16.76
N THR A 137 -4.63 8.31 17.20
CA THR A 137 -4.40 8.63 18.63
C THR A 137 -5.08 9.91 19.09
N ARG A 138 -5.25 10.89 18.20
CA ARG A 138 -5.75 12.24 18.53
C ARG A 138 -7.19 12.49 18.08
N ALA A 139 -7.76 11.58 17.31
CA ALA A 139 -9.11 11.66 16.77
C ALA A 139 -9.70 10.26 16.59
N PRO A 140 -11.04 10.11 16.55
CA PRO A 140 -11.67 8.86 16.14
C PRO A 140 -11.20 8.41 14.75
N LEU A 141 -11.22 7.10 14.50
CA LEU A 141 -10.86 6.52 13.20
C LEU A 141 -11.68 7.13 12.05
N LEU A 142 -12.97 7.40 12.28
CA LEU A 142 -13.84 8.13 11.36
C LEU A 142 -13.88 9.62 11.72
N SER A 143 -12.79 10.32 11.43
CA SER A 143 -12.69 11.78 11.54
C SER A 143 -12.78 12.45 10.16
N ALA A 144 -13.15 13.73 10.12
CA ALA A 144 -13.15 14.51 8.87
C ALA A 144 -11.76 14.52 8.21
N HIS A 145 -10.70 14.56 9.02
CA HIS A 145 -9.32 14.44 8.56
C HIS A 145 -9.06 13.11 7.84
N ASN A 146 -9.40 11.97 8.47
CA ASN A 146 -9.21 10.65 7.87
C ASN A 146 -10.09 10.44 6.64
N ALA A 147 -11.32 10.98 6.63
CA ALA A 147 -12.19 10.93 5.46
C ALA A 147 -11.59 11.71 4.27
N LEU A 148 -11.05 12.91 4.52
CA LEU A 148 -10.37 13.69 3.48
C LEU A 148 -9.08 13.00 2.99
N LEU A 149 -8.35 12.34 3.89
CA LEU A 149 -7.21 11.50 3.53
C LEU A 149 -7.63 10.34 2.61
N MET A 150 -8.71 9.63 2.92
CA MET A 150 -9.25 8.57 2.05
C MET A 150 -9.64 9.13 0.67
N VAL A 151 -10.27 10.29 0.60
CA VAL A 151 -10.58 10.96 -0.68
C VAL A 151 -9.30 11.25 -1.46
N ARG A 152 -8.27 11.78 -0.80
CA ARG A 152 -6.97 12.06 -1.40
C ARG A 152 -6.30 10.81 -1.95
N GLU A 153 -6.37 9.70 -1.21
CA GLU A 153 -5.86 8.40 -1.65
C GLU A 153 -6.61 7.89 -2.89
N VAL A 154 -7.95 8.03 -2.92
CA VAL A 154 -8.74 7.69 -4.12
C VAL A 154 -8.33 8.54 -5.31
N LEU A 155 -8.17 9.86 -5.13
CA LEU A 155 -7.78 10.78 -6.18
C LEU A 155 -6.40 10.47 -6.77
N ILE A 156 -5.48 9.91 -5.96
CA ILE A 156 -4.14 9.53 -6.40
C ILE A 156 -4.13 8.12 -7.01
N PHE A 157 -4.69 7.12 -6.32
CA PHE A 157 -4.50 5.71 -6.67
C PHE A 157 -5.59 5.11 -7.57
N ALA A 158 -6.82 5.65 -7.60
CA ALA A 158 -7.82 5.16 -8.55
C ALA A 158 -7.40 5.37 -10.03
N PRO A 159 -6.80 6.52 -10.42
CA PRO A 159 -6.20 6.69 -11.74
C PRO A 159 -5.11 5.66 -12.06
N LEU A 160 -4.29 5.28 -11.06
CA LEU A 160 -3.28 4.23 -11.22
C LEU A 160 -3.91 2.87 -11.55
N VAL A 161 -4.98 2.50 -10.82
CA VAL A 161 -5.75 1.28 -11.12
C VAL A 161 -6.32 1.35 -12.55
N GLY A 162 -6.91 2.49 -12.92
CA GLY A 162 -7.44 2.73 -14.26
C GLY A 162 -6.39 2.59 -15.36
N LEU A 163 -5.18 3.14 -15.12
CA LEU A 163 -4.04 3.05 -16.01
C LEU A 163 -3.61 1.59 -16.25
N VAL A 164 -3.47 0.81 -15.17
CA VAL A 164 -3.12 -0.62 -15.26
C VAL A 164 -4.19 -1.40 -16.03
N LEU A 165 -5.48 -1.16 -15.74
CA LEU A 165 -6.59 -1.81 -16.46
C LEU A 165 -6.60 -1.46 -17.94
N ALA A 166 -6.36 -0.19 -18.30
CA ALA A 166 -6.32 0.26 -19.68
C ALA A 166 -5.15 -0.35 -20.45
N ALA A 167 -3.95 -0.37 -19.86
CA ALA A 167 -2.75 -0.95 -20.44
C ALA A 167 -2.92 -2.44 -20.76
N ARG A 168 -3.61 -3.18 -19.89
CA ARG A 168 -3.86 -4.62 -20.06
C ARG A 168 -4.90 -4.99 -21.10
N ALA A 169 -5.71 -4.03 -21.56
CA ALA A 169 -6.82 -4.28 -22.47
C ALA A 169 -6.48 -3.92 -23.94
N SER A 170 -5.20 -3.79 -24.29
CA SER A 170 -4.73 -3.06 -25.49
C SER A 170 -4.97 -3.79 -26.83
N ARG A 171 -6.04 -3.40 -27.56
CA ARG A 171 -6.15 -3.52 -29.04
C ARG A 171 -6.93 -2.38 -29.74
N ARG A 172 -7.34 -1.28 -29.09
CA ARG A 172 -8.20 -0.23 -29.70
C ARG A 172 -7.72 1.20 -29.41
N ARG A 173 -7.72 2.08 -30.43
CA ARG A 173 -7.22 3.47 -30.38
C ARG A 173 -7.83 4.34 -29.26
N TRP A 174 -9.12 4.19 -28.95
CA TRP A 174 -9.82 4.94 -27.89
C TRP A 174 -9.21 4.74 -26.48
N ARG A 175 -8.52 3.62 -26.26
CA ARG A 175 -7.90 3.30 -24.97
C ARG A 175 -6.61 4.08 -24.71
N TRP A 176 -5.92 4.58 -25.74
CA TRP A 176 -4.70 5.39 -25.57
C TRP A 176 -5.00 6.78 -25.01
N ALA A 177 -6.10 7.41 -25.44
CA ALA A 177 -6.53 8.70 -24.88
C ALA A 177 -6.90 8.56 -23.40
N ALA A 178 -7.64 7.51 -23.02
CA ALA A 178 -7.96 7.23 -21.61
C ALA A 178 -6.71 6.89 -20.77
N THR A 179 -5.76 6.15 -21.34
CA THR A 179 -4.45 5.87 -20.70
C THR A 179 -3.67 7.16 -20.46
N GLY A 180 -3.63 8.04 -21.46
CA GLY A 180 -2.98 9.35 -21.35
C GLY A 180 -3.63 10.23 -20.28
N LEU A 181 -4.96 10.31 -20.24
CA LEU A 181 -5.69 11.06 -19.20
C LEU A 181 -5.43 10.52 -17.79
N ALA A 182 -5.45 9.20 -17.62
CA ALA A 182 -5.17 8.57 -16.32
C ALA A 182 -3.73 8.84 -15.86
N ALA A 183 -2.75 8.79 -16.78
CA ALA A 183 -1.36 9.10 -16.47
C ALA A 183 -1.18 10.58 -16.09
N VAL A 184 -1.76 11.50 -16.87
CA VAL A 184 -1.73 12.95 -16.58
C VAL A 184 -2.37 13.25 -15.23
N TRP A 185 -3.54 12.65 -14.95
CA TRP A 185 -4.20 12.81 -13.66
C TRP A 185 -3.33 12.29 -12.52
N LEU A 186 -2.79 11.07 -12.62
CA LEU A 186 -1.94 10.49 -11.58
C LEU A 186 -0.78 11.41 -11.22
N VAL A 187 -0.07 11.91 -12.24
CA VAL A 187 1.06 12.83 -12.07
C VAL A 187 0.59 14.14 -11.44
N ALA A 188 -0.51 14.72 -11.92
CA ALA A 188 -1.05 15.97 -11.39
C ALA A 188 -1.50 15.83 -9.92
N ALA A 189 -2.26 14.78 -9.59
CA ALA A 189 -2.75 14.50 -8.26
C ALA A 189 -1.61 14.23 -7.27
N ALA A 190 -0.63 13.41 -7.65
CA ALA A 190 0.56 13.16 -6.82
C ALA A 190 1.40 14.43 -6.66
N GLY A 191 1.62 15.20 -7.73
CA GLY A 191 2.39 16.45 -7.71
C GLY A 191 1.74 17.52 -6.83
N LEU A 192 0.43 17.75 -6.99
CA LEU A 192 -0.35 18.63 -6.10
C LEU A 192 -0.28 18.15 -4.66
N SER A 193 -0.34 16.83 -4.46
CA SER A 193 -0.26 16.24 -3.13
C SER A 193 1.07 16.53 -2.44
N ILE A 194 2.18 16.29 -3.13
CA ILE A 194 3.53 16.56 -2.63
C ILE A 194 3.69 18.06 -2.37
N ALA A 195 3.32 18.91 -3.33
CA ALA A 195 3.43 20.36 -3.20
C ALA A 195 2.68 20.89 -1.97
N SER A 196 1.47 20.40 -1.70
CA SER A 196 0.68 20.83 -0.54
C SER A 196 1.26 20.39 0.82
N LEU A 197 2.16 19.39 0.84
CA LEU A 197 2.73 18.82 2.06
C LEU A 197 4.18 19.26 2.29
N THR A 198 4.88 19.68 1.24
CA THR A 198 6.27 20.16 1.34
C THR A 198 6.45 21.34 2.28
N SER A 199 5.43 22.18 2.47
CA SER A 199 5.44 23.27 3.45
C SER A 199 5.24 22.81 4.89
N LEU A 200 4.67 21.62 5.11
CA LEU A 200 4.39 21.04 6.42
C LEU A 200 5.47 20.07 6.90
N ALA A 201 6.37 19.65 6.00
CA ALA A 201 7.46 18.72 6.27
C ALA A 201 8.80 19.42 6.61
N ARG A 202 8.82 20.76 6.65
CA ARG A 202 9.95 21.58 7.10
C ARG A 202 9.67 22.13 8.49
#